data_AF-W0J544-F1
#
_entry.id   AF-W0J544-F1
#
_cell.length_a   1.000
_cell.length_b   1.000
_cell.length_c   1.000
_cell.angle_alpha   90.00
_cell.angle_beta   90.00
_cell.angle_gamma   90.00
#
_symmetry.space_group_name_H-M   'P 1'
#
loop_
_entity.id
_entity.type
_entity.pdbx_description
1 polymer ?
#
loop_
_entity_poly.entity_id
_entity_poly.type
_entity_poly.pdbx_seq_one_letter_code
_entity_poly.pdbx_strand_id
1 'polypeptide(L)'
;MNIRIARFPSFPASIIRDKGRSAFTLVELLTVIAIIGILAAIIIPTVGRVRTQARLVQTISNLRQSGVAIMLFTDDHRGELPGRNDGTSIGEGSGGLNTGVKASFTNSEVAYLAIHLAPYVSAGGDSGLRRVPCLTDPLSASKRTGTTEWVLNRQIQRLNYPGTTRNIRPFGLQSVPPERYEALTGALTVSRVWAMMQVDQKMREDSAIIEAGTVQNTPAEPVAGSYRLALFFDWSVGKIPVGTNLDQQIDNRQ
;
A
#
# COMPACT_ATOMS: atom_id res chain seq x y z
N MET A 1 1.54 -97.89 -24.56
CA MET A 1 0.21 -97.50 -24.05
C MET A 1 -0.11 -96.13 -24.62
N ASN A 2 -1.01 -96.06 -25.61
CA ASN A 2 -1.28 -94.85 -26.40
C ASN A 2 -2.10 -93.84 -25.60
N ILE A 3 -1.52 -92.69 -25.24
CA ILE A 3 -2.25 -91.59 -24.62
C ILE A 3 -2.84 -90.71 -25.73
N ARG A 4 -4.17 -90.71 -25.85
CA ARG A 4 -4.91 -89.81 -26.74
C ARG A 4 -4.87 -88.39 -26.19
N ILE A 5 -4.36 -87.44 -26.98
CA ILE A 5 -4.44 -86.00 -26.69
C ILE A 5 -5.88 -85.56 -26.98
N ALA A 6 -6.59 -85.11 -25.95
CA ALA A 6 -7.93 -84.53 -26.09
C ALA A 6 -7.85 -83.16 -26.80
N ARG A 7 -8.69 -82.97 -27.84
CA ARG A 7 -8.90 -81.66 -28.46
C ARG A 7 -9.69 -80.77 -27.49
N PHE A 8 -9.13 -79.61 -27.15
CA PHE A 8 -9.86 -78.56 -26.47
C PHE A 8 -10.86 -77.88 -27.42
N PRO A 9 -12.06 -77.47 -26.95
CA PRO A 9 -13.00 -76.69 -27.73
C PRO A 9 -12.42 -75.30 -28.04
N SER A 10 -12.53 -74.87 -29.29
CA SER A 10 -12.20 -73.52 -29.74
C SER A 10 -13.23 -72.52 -29.18
N PHE A 11 -12.77 -71.58 -28.34
CA PHE A 11 -13.59 -70.45 -27.92
C PHE A 11 -13.90 -69.54 -29.13
N PRO A 12 -15.14 -69.04 -29.27
CA PRO A 12 -15.42 -68.02 -30.28
C PRO A 12 -14.64 -66.75 -29.93
N ALA A 13 -13.89 -66.22 -30.89
CA ALA A 13 -13.24 -64.92 -30.76
C ALA A 13 -14.31 -63.87 -30.44
N SER A 14 -14.28 -63.33 -29.22
CA SER A 14 -15.13 -62.20 -28.84
C SER A 14 -14.78 -61.03 -29.75
N ILE A 15 -15.71 -60.62 -30.60
CA ILE A 15 -15.65 -59.35 -31.33
C ILE A 15 -15.68 -58.25 -30.26
N ILE A 16 -14.50 -57.75 -29.88
CA ILE A 16 -14.40 -56.48 -29.18
C ILE A 16 -14.89 -55.45 -30.20
N ARG A 17 -16.16 -55.08 -30.06
CA ARG A 17 -16.74 -53.96 -30.79
C ARG A 17 -16.00 -52.73 -30.28
N ASP A 18 -14.97 -52.31 -31.01
CA ASP A 18 -14.24 -51.08 -30.74
C ASP A 18 -15.30 -49.97 -30.71
N LYS A 19 -15.59 -49.44 -29.51
CA LYS A 19 -16.43 -48.25 -29.39
C LYS A 19 -15.64 -47.17 -30.11
N GLY A 20 -16.06 -46.86 -31.34
CA GLY A 20 -15.39 -45.93 -32.23
C GLY A 20 -14.92 -44.73 -31.41
N ARG A 21 -13.60 -44.62 -31.24
CA ARG A 21 -12.99 -43.48 -30.58
C ARG A 21 -13.39 -42.29 -31.45
N SER A 22 -14.28 -41.42 -30.95
CA SER A 22 -14.63 -40.19 -31.67
C SER A 22 -13.34 -39.40 -31.81
N ALA A 23 -12.77 -39.40 -33.01
CA ALA A 23 -11.67 -38.50 -33.33
C ALA A 23 -12.26 -37.08 -33.31
N PHE A 24 -11.66 -36.20 -32.52
CA PHE A 24 -12.03 -34.79 -32.47
C PHE A 24 -11.88 -34.19 -33.87
N THR A 25 -12.93 -33.56 -34.37
CA THR A 25 -12.83 -32.87 -35.66
C THR A 25 -12.06 -31.57 -35.49
N LEU A 26 -11.36 -31.14 -36.54
CA LEU A 26 -10.64 -29.86 -36.56
C LEU A 26 -11.59 -28.69 -36.23
N VAL A 27 -12.84 -28.77 -36.68
CA VAL A 27 -13.87 -27.75 -36.45
C VAL A 27 -14.28 -27.68 -34.96
N GLU A 28 -14.46 -28.82 -34.29
CA GLU A 28 -14.76 -28.84 -32.85
C GLU A 28 -13.63 -28.22 -32.03
N LEU A 29 -12.36 -28.49 -32.39
CA LEU A 29 -11.23 -27.87 -31.70
C LEU A 29 -11.12 -26.36 -32.02
N LEU A 30 -11.31 -25.97 -33.29
CA LEU A 30 -11.22 -24.59 -33.76
C LEU A 30 -12.29 -23.69 -33.11
N THR A 31 -13.51 -24.18 -32.99
CA THR A 31 -14.61 -23.42 -32.36
C THR A 31 -14.37 -23.21 -30.87
N VAL A 32 -13.83 -24.21 -30.17
CA VAL A 32 -13.49 -24.09 -28.74
C VAL A 32 -12.42 -23.04 -28.50
N ILE A 33 -11.32 -23.06 -29.27
CA ILE A 33 -10.27 -22.03 -29.10
C ILE A 33 -10.77 -20.64 -29.51
N ALA A 34 -11.67 -20.55 -30.50
CA ALA A 34 -12.30 -19.29 -30.88
C ALA A 34 -13.14 -18.71 -29.73
N ILE A 35 -13.98 -19.53 -29.09
CA ILE A 35 -14.80 -19.12 -27.94
C ILE A 35 -13.91 -18.73 -26.74
N ILE A 36 -12.90 -19.54 -26.42
CA ILE A 36 -11.93 -19.21 -25.35
C ILE A 36 -11.22 -17.89 -25.67
N GLY A 37 -10.83 -17.65 -26.92
CA GLY A 37 -10.21 -16.42 -27.37
C GLY A 37 -11.11 -15.20 -27.17
N ILE A 38 -12.39 -15.29 -27.53
CA ILE A 38 -13.37 -14.21 -27.32
C ILE A 38 -13.56 -13.92 -25.82
N LEU A 39 -13.73 -14.96 -25.00
CA LEU A 39 -13.88 -14.81 -23.56
C LEU A 39 -12.64 -14.19 -22.91
N ALA A 40 -11.45 -14.68 -23.27
CA ALA A 40 -10.18 -14.15 -22.77
C ALA A 40 -9.97 -12.68 -23.16
N ALA A 41 -10.31 -12.30 -24.39
CA ALA A 41 -10.20 -10.92 -24.86
C ALA A 41 -11.03 -9.92 -24.04
N ILE A 42 -12.17 -10.34 -23.50
CA ILE A 42 -13.04 -9.51 -22.64
C ILE A 42 -12.53 -9.50 -21.18
N ILE A 43 -12.07 -10.66 -20.69
CA ILE A 43 -11.67 -10.83 -19.28
C ILE A 43 -10.35 -10.14 -18.96
N ILE A 44 -9.33 -10.26 -19.83
CA ILE A 44 -7.98 -9.71 -19.59
C ILE A 44 -7.98 -8.21 -19.23
N PRO A 45 -8.60 -7.30 -20.03
CA PRO A 45 -8.60 -5.87 -19.68
C PRO A 45 -9.41 -5.57 -18.41
N THR A 46 -10.45 -6.35 -18.16
CA THR A 46 -11.34 -6.17 -17.00
C THR A 46 -10.64 -6.54 -15.70
N VAL A 47 -9.92 -7.67 -15.66
CA VAL A 47 -9.19 -8.14 -14.47
C VAL A 47 -8.12 -7.15 -14.04
N GLY A 48 -7.43 -6.50 -14.99
CA GLY A 48 -6.45 -5.45 -14.70
C GLY A 48 -7.05 -4.26 -13.93
N ARG A 49 -8.23 -3.80 -14.36
CA ARG A 49 -8.97 -2.71 -13.67
C ARG A 49 -9.43 -3.14 -12.28
N VAL A 50 -9.99 -4.35 -12.15
CA VAL A 50 -10.47 -4.89 -10.86
C VAL A 50 -9.32 -4.99 -9.85
N ARG A 51 -8.15 -5.49 -10.26
CA ARG A 51 -6.98 -5.58 -9.38
C ARG A 51 -6.52 -4.20 -8.88
N THR A 52 -6.51 -3.20 -9.76
CA THR A 52 -6.16 -1.83 -9.38
C THR A 52 -7.16 -1.23 -8.39
N GLN A 53 -8.47 -1.45 -8.60
CA GLN A 53 -9.50 -1.00 -7.67
C GLN A 53 -9.40 -1.71 -6.31
N ALA A 54 -9.14 -3.02 -6.29
CA ALA A 54 -8.93 -3.77 -5.05
C ALA A 54 -7.74 -3.22 -4.24
N ARG A 55 -6.62 -2.92 -4.92
CA ARG A 55 -5.45 -2.29 -4.29
C ARG A 55 -5.77 -0.91 -3.73
N LEU A 56 -6.55 -0.10 -4.45
CA LEU A 56 -6.99 1.21 -3.99
C LEU A 56 -7.83 1.12 -2.72
N VAL A 57 -8.81 0.20 -2.69
CA VAL A 57 -9.63 -0.05 -1.48
C VAL A 57 -8.76 -0.50 -0.32
N GLN A 58 -7.77 -1.36 -0.57
CA GLN A 58 -6.82 -1.78 0.45
C GLN A 58 -5.99 -0.59 0.99
N THR A 59 -5.47 0.29 0.12
CA THR A 59 -4.73 1.49 0.54
C THR A 59 -5.61 2.40 1.43
N ILE A 60 -6.89 2.59 1.09
CA ILE A 60 -7.82 3.37 1.91
C ILE A 60 -8.03 2.71 3.28
N SER A 61 -8.21 1.38 3.32
CA SER A 61 -8.34 0.62 4.57
C SER A 61 -7.10 0.76 5.44
N ASN A 62 -5.91 0.65 4.84
CA ASN A 62 -4.63 0.80 5.51
C ASN A 62 -4.45 2.21 6.12
N LEU A 63 -4.81 3.26 5.38
CA LEU A 63 -4.81 4.65 5.88
C LEU A 63 -5.73 4.82 7.09
N ARG A 64 -6.94 4.25 7.05
CA ARG A 64 -7.88 4.30 8.19
C ARG A 64 -7.32 3.56 9.41
N GLN A 65 -6.76 2.36 9.20
CA GLN A 65 -6.13 1.59 10.28
C GLN A 65 -4.94 2.34 10.89
N SER A 66 -4.17 3.08 10.07
CA SER A 66 -3.10 3.95 10.57
C SER A 66 -3.63 5.08 11.44
N GLY A 67 -4.71 5.76 11.02
CA GLY A 67 -5.34 6.80 11.83
C GLY A 67 -5.86 6.28 13.17
N VAL A 68 -6.51 5.12 13.17
CA VAL A 68 -6.96 4.46 14.40
C VAL A 68 -5.78 4.12 15.31
N ALA A 69 -4.70 3.55 14.76
CA ALA A 69 -3.51 3.21 15.54
C ALA A 69 -2.84 4.45 16.14
N ILE A 70 -2.77 5.57 15.42
CA ILE A 70 -2.24 6.82 15.95
C ILE A 70 -3.13 7.36 17.06
N MET A 71 -4.45 7.33 16.88
CA MET A 71 -5.39 7.78 17.91
C MET A 71 -5.22 6.99 19.21
N LEU A 72 -5.09 5.66 19.12
CA LEU A 72 -4.83 4.79 20.27
C LEU A 72 -3.47 5.10 20.92
N PHE A 73 -2.41 5.27 20.11
CA PHE A 73 -1.10 5.68 20.61
C PHE A 73 -1.20 6.99 21.40
N THR A 74 -1.88 7.98 20.84
CA THR A 74 -2.03 9.30 21.44
C THR A 74 -2.79 9.26 22.76
N ASP A 75 -3.80 8.41 22.89
CA ASP A 75 -4.51 8.19 24.16
C ASP A 75 -3.58 7.62 25.24
N ASP A 76 -2.84 6.55 24.90
CA ASP A 76 -1.88 5.90 25.82
C ASP A 76 -0.70 6.81 26.21
N HIS A 77 -0.34 7.78 25.35
CA HIS A 77 0.82 8.67 25.52
C HIS A 77 0.41 10.11 25.91
N ARG A 78 -0.68 10.28 26.67
CA ARG A 78 -1.10 11.57 27.26
C ARG A 78 -1.30 12.69 26.23
N GLY A 79 -1.76 12.34 25.05
CA GLY A 79 -2.04 13.26 23.95
C GLY A 79 -0.84 13.57 23.06
N GLU A 80 0.30 12.90 23.21
CA GLU A 80 1.44 13.06 22.29
C GLU A 80 1.23 12.26 21.00
N LEU A 81 1.64 12.85 19.87
CA LEU A 81 1.68 12.13 18.59
C LEU A 81 2.94 11.22 18.49
N PRO A 82 2.90 10.15 17.68
CA PRO A 82 4.04 9.24 17.54
C PRO A 82 5.24 9.90 16.84
N GLY A 83 6.45 9.69 17.36
CA GLY A 83 7.72 10.25 16.85
C GLY A 83 8.90 9.91 17.78
N ARG A 84 10.14 10.33 17.53
CA ARG A 84 10.64 11.41 16.66
C ARG A 84 11.16 10.89 15.31
N ASN A 85 10.83 11.59 14.23
CA ASN A 85 11.45 11.33 12.92
C ASN A 85 12.90 11.84 12.86
N ASP A 86 13.85 11.11 12.28
CA ASP A 86 15.24 11.58 12.19
C ASP A 86 15.52 12.52 11.00
N GLY A 87 14.55 12.78 10.11
CA GLY A 87 14.70 13.74 9.01
C GLY A 87 15.82 13.40 8.01
N THR A 88 16.43 12.21 8.12
CA THR A 88 17.47 11.79 7.19
C THR A 88 16.80 11.24 5.92
N SER A 89 17.22 11.80 4.77
CA SER A 89 16.95 11.44 3.38
C SER A 89 15.96 10.30 3.08
N ILE A 90 15.04 10.48 2.14
CA ILE A 90 14.11 9.40 1.73
C ILE A 90 14.85 8.41 0.80
N GLY A 91 15.66 7.54 1.40
CA GLY A 91 16.46 6.52 0.75
C GLY A 91 16.41 5.21 1.53
N GLU A 92 16.73 4.12 0.85
CA GLU A 92 16.91 2.81 1.50
C GLU A 92 17.94 2.96 2.64
N GLY A 93 17.49 2.86 3.89
CA GLY A 93 18.35 2.93 5.07
C GLY A 93 18.27 4.22 5.92
N SER A 94 17.41 5.17 5.60
CA SER A 94 17.23 6.37 6.44
C SER A 94 15.98 6.29 7.30
N GLY A 95 16.16 6.49 8.60
CA GLY A 95 15.25 6.12 9.69
C GLY A 95 14.02 6.99 9.88
N GLY A 96 13.46 7.58 8.82
CA GLY A 96 12.28 8.44 8.94
C GLY A 96 10.96 7.66 8.97
N LEU A 97 9.89 8.30 9.47
CA LEU A 97 8.49 7.84 9.46
C LEU A 97 7.96 7.44 8.05
N ASN A 98 8.76 7.60 7.00
CA ASN A 98 8.44 7.46 5.57
C ASN A 98 8.67 6.02 5.02
N THR A 99 9.31 5.10 5.76
CA THR A 99 9.57 3.69 5.37
C THR A 99 8.37 2.78 5.73
N GLY A 100 7.35 2.74 4.90
CA GLY A 100 6.08 2.09 5.23
C GLY A 100 6.10 0.57 5.48
N VAL A 101 7.19 -0.17 5.20
CA VAL A 101 7.03 -1.63 4.99
C VAL A 101 7.98 -2.55 5.74
N LYS A 102 9.15 -2.12 6.18
CA LYS A 102 10.02 -2.98 6.98
C LYS A 102 10.58 -2.17 8.14
N ALA A 103 9.94 -2.30 9.29
CA ALA A 103 10.53 -1.83 10.53
C ALA A 103 11.19 -3.03 11.22
N SER A 104 12.44 -2.87 11.64
CA SER A 104 13.05 -3.80 12.56
C SER A 104 12.53 -3.42 13.93
N PHE A 105 11.87 -4.34 14.63
CA PHE A 105 11.38 -4.06 15.98
C PHE A 105 12.50 -4.18 17.03
N THR A 106 13.65 -3.59 16.73
CA THR A 106 14.78 -3.50 17.65
C THR A 106 14.75 -2.13 18.33
N ASN A 107 15.07 -2.09 19.63
CA ASN A 107 15.09 -0.85 20.44
C ASN A 107 16.04 0.26 19.91
N SER A 108 16.80 -0.03 18.85
CA SER A 108 17.69 0.89 18.14
C SER A 108 16.98 1.78 17.10
N GLU A 109 15.73 1.48 16.73
CA GLU A 109 15.05 2.07 15.58
C GLU A 109 13.89 3.03 15.94
N VAL A 110 13.99 3.75 17.07
CA VAL A 110 12.93 4.62 17.67
C VAL A 110 12.33 5.70 16.76
N ALA A 111 12.89 5.91 15.57
CA ALA A 111 12.46 6.93 14.61
C ALA A 111 11.38 6.47 13.62
N TYR A 112 11.05 5.17 13.57
CA TYR A 112 10.00 4.67 12.69
C TYR A 112 8.60 4.76 13.31
N LEU A 113 7.66 5.31 12.54
CA LEU A 113 6.24 5.34 12.88
C LEU A 113 5.72 3.93 13.16
N ALA A 114 6.19 2.98 12.36
CA ALA A 114 5.87 1.58 12.47
C ALA A 114 6.13 1.00 13.86
N ILE A 115 7.18 1.43 14.58
CA ILE A 115 7.47 0.96 15.94
C ILE A 115 6.44 1.47 16.94
N HIS A 116 6.04 2.74 16.81
CA HIS A 116 5.01 3.34 17.66
C HIS A 116 3.64 2.73 17.39
N LEU A 117 3.32 2.39 16.14
CA LEU A 117 2.00 1.87 15.77
C LEU A 117 1.88 0.34 15.89
N ALA A 118 2.99 -0.41 15.84
CA ALA A 118 2.95 -1.87 15.83
C ALA A 118 2.20 -2.53 16.99
N PRO A 119 2.28 -2.04 18.25
CA PRO A 119 1.49 -2.59 19.35
C PRO A 119 -0.01 -2.54 19.08
N TYR A 120 -0.48 -1.50 18.38
CA TYR A 120 -1.91 -1.24 18.12
C TYR A 120 -2.45 -1.96 16.89
N VAL A 121 -1.56 -2.51 16.05
CA VAL A 121 -1.94 -3.20 14.79
C VAL A 121 -1.48 -4.65 14.77
N SER A 122 -1.23 -5.23 15.95
CA SER A 122 -0.79 -6.62 16.12
C SER A 122 0.45 -7.00 15.28
N ALA A 123 1.30 -6.01 15.00
CA ALA A 123 2.56 -6.21 14.26
C ALA A 123 3.78 -6.35 15.18
N GLY A 124 3.60 -6.19 16.50
CA GLY A 124 4.67 -6.26 17.50
C GLY A 124 5.18 -7.68 17.80
N GLY A 125 6.38 -7.76 18.37
CA GLY A 125 7.03 -9.00 18.86
C GLY A 125 8.34 -9.35 18.13
N ASP A 126 9.37 -9.67 18.92
CA ASP A 126 10.75 -10.07 18.61
C ASP A 126 11.54 -9.20 17.60
N SER A 127 12.88 -9.26 17.74
CA SER A 127 13.91 -8.46 17.08
C SER A 127 14.09 -8.70 15.56
N GLY A 128 12.99 -8.87 14.81
CA GLY A 128 13.00 -9.12 13.37
C GLY A 128 12.31 -8.01 12.57
N LEU A 129 12.69 -7.91 11.28
CA LEU A 129 11.98 -7.06 10.31
C LEU A 129 10.58 -7.62 10.07
N ARG A 130 9.55 -6.96 10.60
CA ARG A 130 8.14 -7.30 10.27
C ARG A 130 7.49 -6.16 9.51
N ARG A 131 6.54 -6.54 8.65
CA ARG A 131 5.74 -5.58 7.89
C ARG A 131 4.61 -5.09 8.77
N VAL A 132 4.39 -3.78 8.80
CA VAL A 132 3.20 -3.17 9.40
C VAL A 132 2.16 -2.98 8.29
N PRO A 133 1.11 -3.82 8.18
CA PRO A 133 0.24 -3.81 7.01
C PRO A 133 -0.46 -2.48 6.77
N CYS A 134 -0.84 -1.76 7.84
CA CYS A 134 -1.52 -0.47 7.73
C CYS A 134 -0.65 0.65 7.17
N LEU A 135 0.69 0.51 7.16
CA LEU A 135 1.62 1.48 6.60
C LEU A 135 2.06 1.16 5.16
N THR A 136 1.44 0.14 4.56
CA THR A 136 1.69 -0.24 3.16
C THR A 136 0.73 0.48 2.21
N ASP A 137 1.22 0.83 1.02
CA ASP A 137 0.40 1.27 -0.13
C ASP A 137 0.48 0.26 -1.29
N PRO A 138 -0.43 -0.74 -1.32
CA PRO A 138 -0.49 -1.73 -2.39
C PRO A 138 -0.72 -1.14 -3.79
N LEU A 139 -1.34 0.04 -3.87
CA LEU A 139 -1.59 0.72 -5.14
C LEU A 139 -0.27 1.27 -5.72
N SER A 140 0.53 1.95 -4.89
CA SER A 140 1.86 2.43 -5.27
C SER A 140 2.87 1.31 -5.50
N ALA A 141 2.84 0.26 -4.66
CA ALA A 141 3.73 -0.90 -4.78
C ALA A 141 3.65 -1.56 -6.17
N SER A 142 2.49 -1.51 -6.82
CA SER A 142 2.29 -2.10 -8.14
C SER A 142 2.96 -1.40 -9.31
N LYS A 143 3.43 -0.15 -9.13
CA LYS A 143 4.02 0.68 -10.19
C LYS A 143 5.53 0.92 -9.98
N ARG A 144 6.20 0.07 -9.19
CA ARG A 144 7.59 0.26 -8.78
C ARG A 144 8.60 -0.51 -9.62
N THR A 145 9.80 0.06 -9.70
CA THR A 145 11.06 -0.61 -10.02
C THR A 145 11.85 -0.80 -8.71
N GLY A 146 11.80 -1.99 -8.09
CA GLY A 146 12.57 -2.31 -6.87
C GLY A 146 11.84 -3.15 -5.82
N THR A 147 12.52 -3.52 -4.73
CA THR A 147 12.02 -4.43 -3.67
C THR A 147 11.48 -3.72 -2.42
N THR A 148 11.87 -2.46 -2.20
CA THR A 148 11.39 -1.69 -1.07
C THR A 148 9.97 -1.23 -1.36
N GLU A 149 9.00 -1.41 -0.49
CA GLU A 149 7.69 -0.79 -0.65
C GLU A 149 7.70 0.49 0.20
N TRP A 150 7.24 1.59 -0.36
CA TRP A 150 7.20 2.87 0.33
C TRP A 150 5.75 3.33 0.44
N VAL A 151 5.57 4.35 1.29
CA VAL A 151 4.49 5.33 1.24
C VAL A 151 3.31 5.04 2.15
N LEU A 152 3.16 5.88 3.18
CA LEU A 152 1.90 6.57 3.53
C LEU A 152 2.21 7.89 4.26
N ASN A 153 3.28 7.95 5.05
CA ASN A 153 3.65 9.19 5.75
C ASN A 153 4.58 10.05 4.88
N ARG A 154 4.17 11.29 4.64
CA ARG A 154 5.09 12.41 4.40
C ARG A 154 5.01 13.26 5.66
N GLN A 155 6.14 13.72 6.17
CA GLN A 155 6.09 14.69 7.25
C GLN A 155 5.53 16.01 6.74
N ILE A 156 4.64 16.62 7.52
CA ILE A 156 4.50 18.06 7.41
C ILE A 156 5.66 18.69 8.18
N GLN A 157 6.65 19.14 7.43
CA GLN A 157 7.89 19.67 8.01
C GLN A 157 7.69 21.05 8.67
N ARG A 158 6.66 21.79 8.24
CA ARG A 158 6.33 23.14 8.70
C ARG A 158 4.83 23.40 8.56
N LEU A 159 4.05 23.34 9.65
CA LEU A 159 2.78 24.07 9.71
C LEU A 159 3.01 25.40 10.41
N ASN A 160 2.69 26.53 9.79
CA ASN A 160 2.72 27.81 10.51
C ASN A 160 1.50 27.90 11.42
N TYR A 161 1.71 28.22 12.70
CA TYR A 161 0.61 28.69 13.55
C TYR A 161 0.08 30.01 12.96
N PRO A 162 -1.25 30.17 12.81
CA PRO A 162 -1.83 31.42 12.33
C PRO A 162 -1.32 32.63 13.14
N GLY A 163 -0.79 33.63 12.45
CA GLY A 163 -0.30 34.87 13.08
C GLY A 163 1.02 34.75 13.85
N THR A 164 1.80 33.66 13.71
CA THR A 164 3.11 33.53 14.36
C THR A 164 4.21 33.03 13.40
N THR A 165 5.47 33.14 13.81
CA THR A 165 6.62 32.51 13.14
C THR A 165 6.89 31.09 13.62
N ARG A 166 6.04 30.54 14.52
CA ARG A 166 6.21 29.20 15.08
C ARG A 166 5.79 28.14 14.05
N ASN A 167 6.71 27.22 13.78
CA ASN A 167 6.46 26.04 12.97
C ASN A 167 6.02 24.87 13.86
N ILE A 168 4.98 24.16 13.44
CA ILE A 168 4.50 22.91 14.04
C ILE A 168 5.15 21.75 13.32
N ARG A 169 5.59 20.77 14.11
CA ARG A 169 6.10 19.48 13.64
C ARG A 169 5.28 18.39 14.33
N PRO A 170 4.10 18.02 13.79
CA PRO A 170 3.18 17.12 14.46
C PRO A 170 3.84 15.85 14.99
N PHE A 171 4.70 15.22 14.19
CA PHE A 171 5.42 13.99 14.54
C PHE A 171 6.88 14.22 15.00
N GLY A 172 7.27 15.46 15.26
CA GLY A 172 8.61 15.81 15.75
C GLY A 172 9.77 15.60 14.76
N LEU A 173 10.99 15.89 15.24
CA LEU A 173 12.28 15.60 14.60
C LEU A 173 13.29 15.10 15.65
N GLN A 174 14.46 14.59 15.26
CA GLN A 174 15.50 14.08 16.19
C GLN A 174 15.76 15.00 17.40
N SER A 175 15.78 16.32 17.18
CA SER A 175 15.99 17.35 18.21
C SER A 175 14.72 18.07 18.67
N VAL A 176 13.54 17.76 18.09
CA VAL A 176 12.28 18.44 18.41
C VAL A 176 11.21 17.41 18.78
N PRO A 177 10.64 17.44 20.00
CA PRO A 177 9.60 16.49 20.39
C PRO A 177 8.38 16.55 19.46
N PRO A 178 7.62 15.46 19.34
CA PRO A 178 6.30 15.49 18.71
C PRO A 178 5.39 16.50 19.39
N GLU A 179 4.45 17.05 18.62
CA GLU A 179 3.47 17.98 19.16
C GLU A 179 2.32 17.21 19.84
N ARG A 180 1.69 17.84 20.83
CA ARG A 180 0.47 17.28 21.43
C ARG A 180 -0.72 17.49 20.48
N TYR A 181 -1.59 16.50 20.38
CA TYR A 181 -2.75 16.55 19.50
C TYR A 181 -3.69 17.72 19.82
N GLU A 182 -3.90 18.01 21.12
CA GLU A 182 -4.70 19.15 21.56
C GLU A 182 -4.16 20.49 21.02
N ALA A 183 -2.84 20.68 21.05
CA ALA A 183 -2.19 21.86 20.51
C ALA A 183 -2.41 22.00 19.00
N LEU A 184 -2.49 20.89 18.26
CA LEU A 184 -2.85 20.91 16.84
C LEU A 184 -4.31 21.32 16.62
N THR A 185 -5.24 20.74 17.37
CA THR A 185 -6.67 21.03 17.23
C THR A 185 -7.05 22.45 17.63
N GLY A 186 -6.31 23.06 18.57
CA GLY A 186 -6.50 24.46 18.95
C GLY A 186 -5.88 25.45 17.94
N ALA A 187 -4.92 25.00 17.14
CA ALA A 187 -4.14 25.85 16.24
C ALA A 187 -4.61 25.79 14.78
N LEU A 188 -5.11 24.63 14.36
CA LEU A 188 -5.33 24.29 12.96
C LEU A 188 -6.68 23.65 12.76
N THR A 189 -7.22 23.80 11.54
CA THR A 189 -8.37 23.02 11.10
C THR A 189 -7.90 21.61 10.72
N VAL A 190 -7.91 20.68 11.66
CA VAL A 190 -7.35 19.32 11.52
C VAL A 190 -7.94 18.49 10.36
N SER A 191 -9.16 18.81 9.91
CA SER A 191 -9.79 18.19 8.73
C SER A 191 -9.26 18.68 7.38
N ARG A 192 -8.50 19.79 7.37
CA ARG A 192 -7.87 20.36 6.17
C ARG A 192 -6.38 20.07 6.07
N VAL A 193 -5.80 19.55 7.14
CA VAL A 193 -4.37 19.28 7.25
C VAL A 193 -4.13 17.78 7.23
N TRP A 194 -3.40 17.30 6.23
CA TRP A 194 -3.12 15.87 6.06
C TRP A 194 -2.02 15.41 7.02
N ALA A 195 -2.27 14.38 7.80
CA ALA A 195 -1.27 13.70 8.61
C ALA A 195 -0.37 12.78 7.77
N MET A 196 -0.94 12.16 6.73
CA MET A 196 -0.27 11.23 5.82
C MET A 196 -0.85 11.37 4.42
N MET A 197 -0.06 11.11 3.39
CA MET A 197 -0.53 11.14 2.01
C MET A 197 0.31 10.22 1.13
N GLN A 198 -0.32 9.67 0.09
CA GLN A 198 0.40 9.04 -1.00
C GLN A 198 1.47 9.97 -1.59
N VAL A 199 2.65 9.42 -1.88
CA VAL A 199 3.76 10.17 -2.47
C VAL A 199 4.11 9.68 -3.86
N ASP A 200 4.49 10.65 -4.70
CA ASP A 200 4.94 10.48 -6.07
C ASP A 200 5.93 11.60 -6.43
N GLN A 201 6.65 11.44 -7.53
CA GLN A 201 7.68 12.40 -7.95
C GLN A 201 7.09 13.75 -8.37
N LYS A 202 5.85 13.78 -8.89
CA LYS A 202 5.15 15.01 -9.28
C LYS A 202 4.81 15.94 -8.13
N MET A 203 4.84 15.45 -6.89
CA MET A 203 4.65 16.32 -5.73
C MET A 203 5.65 17.48 -5.66
N ARG A 204 6.80 17.38 -6.34
CA ARG A 204 7.78 18.47 -6.47
C ARG A 204 7.27 19.68 -7.22
N GLU A 205 6.30 19.49 -8.10
CA GLU A 205 5.62 20.57 -8.80
C GLU A 205 4.58 21.24 -7.89
N ASP A 206 4.04 20.47 -6.95
CA ASP A 206 2.96 20.88 -6.03
C ASP A 206 3.47 21.48 -4.70
N SER A 207 4.78 21.43 -4.44
CA SER A 207 5.41 21.87 -3.17
C SER A 207 6.85 22.32 -3.40
N ALA A 208 7.14 23.59 -3.10
CA ALA A 208 8.46 24.18 -3.17
C ALA A 208 9.41 23.66 -2.06
N ILE A 209 8.86 22.98 -1.05
CA ILE A 209 9.62 22.45 0.09
C ILE A 209 10.13 21.02 -0.20
N ILE A 210 9.62 20.32 -1.23
CA ILE A 210 10.06 18.96 -1.56
C ILE A 210 11.36 18.98 -2.37
N GLU A 211 12.42 18.50 -1.76
CA GLU A 211 13.72 18.34 -2.43
C GLU A 211 13.76 17.13 -3.36
N ALA A 212 14.57 17.20 -4.43
CA ALA A 212 14.65 16.18 -5.47
C ALA A 212 14.93 14.75 -4.95
N GLY A 213 15.87 14.62 -4.01
CA GLY A 213 16.27 13.33 -3.46
C GLY A 213 15.19 12.67 -2.60
N THR A 214 14.17 13.41 -2.17
CA THR A 214 13.15 12.91 -1.25
C THR A 214 12.09 12.04 -1.93
N VAL A 215 11.81 12.27 -3.21
CA VAL A 215 10.79 11.49 -3.93
C VAL A 215 11.38 10.59 -5.01
N GLN A 216 12.71 10.54 -5.13
CA GLN A 216 13.41 9.81 -6.20
C GLN A 216 13.02 8.33 -6.28
N ASN A 217 12.75 7.71 -5.14
CA ASN A 217 12.37 6.30 -5.04
C ASN A 217 10.85 6.07 -5.07
N THR A 218 10.04 7.08 -5.37
CA THR A 218 8.57 6.99 -5.45
C THR A 218 8.11 6.85 -6.91
N PRO A 219 6.86 6.43 -7.17
CA PRO A 219 6.34 6.40 -8.54
C PRO A 219 6.49 7.75 -9.25
N ALA A 220 6.87 7.73 -10.53
CA ALA A 220 7.03 8.96 -11.32
C ALA A 220 5.71 9.75 -11.43
N GLU A 221 4.59 9.02 -11.49
CA GLU A 221 3.24 9.56 -11.67
C GLU A 221 2.33 9.16 -10.51
N PRO A 222 1.36 10.02 -10.11
CA PRO A 222 0.36 9.70 -9.10
C PRO A 222 -0.38 8.39 -9.44
N VAL A 223 -0.39 7.46 -8.49
CA VAL A 223 -0.86 6.09 -8.77
C VAL A 223 -2.36 6.01 -9.01
N ALA A 224 -3.13 6.90 -8.37
CA ALA A 224 -4.57 7.05 -8.56
C ALA A 224 -4.94 8.01 -9.72
N GLY A 225 -3.94 8.56 -10.43
CA GLY A 225 -4.13 9.42 -11.59
C GLY A 225 -4.30 10.89 -11.21
N SER A 226 -5.53 11.35 -10.98
CA SER A 226 -5.85 12.77 -10.79
C SER A 226 -5.77 13.27 -9.34
N TYR A 227 -5.53 12.37 -8.38
CA TYR A 227 -5.50 12.71 -6.96
C TYR A 227 -4.53 11.80 -6.19
N ARG A 228 -4.26 12.20 -4.95
CA ARG A 228 -3.54 11.44 -3.93
C ARG A 228 -4.46 11.15 -2.77
N LEU A 229 -4.41 9.93 -2.22
CA LEU A 229 -5.12 9.62 -0.98
C LEU A 229 -4.36 10.21 0.20
N ALA A 230 -5.09 10.85 1.11
CA ALA A 230 -4.54 11.45 2.31
C ALA A 230 -5.35 11.03 3.55
N LEU A 231 -4.67 10.80 4.66
CA LEU A 231 -5.23 10.77 6.00
C LEU A 231 -5.07 12.16 6.61
N PHE A 232 -6.12 12.71 7.18
CA PHE A 232 -6.13 14.02 7.83
C PHE A 232 -5.93 13.89 9.35
N PHE A 233 -5.62 15.00 10.03
CA PHE A 233 -5.44 14.99 11.49
C PHE A 233 -6.75 14.80 12.26
N ASP A 234 -7.91 14.90 11.60
CA ASP A 234 -9.18 14.41 12.15
C ASP A 234 -9.37 12.88 11.95
N TRP A 235 -8.32 12.20 11.46
CA TRP A 235 -8.27 10.77 11.14
C TRP A 235 -9.18 10.33 10.01
N SER A 236 -9.77 11.28 9.27
CA SER A 236 -10.53 10.99 8.06
C SER A 236 -9.60 10.71 6.88
N VAL A 237 -10.07 9.90 5.93
CA VAL A 237 -9.34 9.64 4.67
C VAL A 237 -10.04 10.34 3.53
N GLY A 238 -9.31 11.15 2.78
CA GLY A 238 -9.82 11.91 1.65
C GLY A 238 -8.87 11.92 0.44
N LYS A 239 -9.21 12.75 -0.53
CA LYS A 239 -8.51 12.87 -1.81
C LYS A 239 -7.99 14.29 -1.96
N ILE A 240 -6.72 14.42 -2.33
CA ILE A 240 -6.08 15.70 -2.64
C ILE A 240 -5.81 15.73 -4.15
N PRO A 241 -6.41 16.65 -4.92
CA PRO A 241 -6.14 16.78 -6.35
C PRO A 241 -4.66 17.06 -6.64
N VAL A 242 -4.13 16.46 -7.70
CA VAL A 242 -2.80 16.80 -8.23
C VAL A 242 -2.83 18.24 -8.76
N GLY A 243 -1.76 19.02 -8.57
CA GLY A 243 -1.76 20.47 -8.86
C GLY A 243 -2.19 21.34 -7.69
N THR A 244 -2.65 20.75 -6.57
CA THR A 244 -2.95 21.52 -5.35
C THR A 244 -1.64 21.97 -4.72
N ASN A 245 -1.50 23.28 -4.46
CA ASN A 245 -0.36 23.79 -3.69
C ASN A 245 -0.37 23.18 -2.27
N LEU A 246 0.57 22.28 -2.01
CA LEU A 246 0.68 21.54 -0.74
C LEU A 246 1.31 22.39 0.37
N ASP A 247 1.99 23.49 0.03
CA ASP A 247 2.62 24.40 0.99
C ASP A 247 1.60 25.36 1.62
N GLN A 248 0.50 25.64 0.91
CA GLN A 248 -0.57 26.54 1.35
C GLN A 248 -1.66 25.86 2.20
N GLN A 249 -1.59 24.54 2.44
CA GLN A 249 -2.64 23.77 3.12
C GLN A 249 -2.70 23.96 4.65
N ILE A 250 -2.36 25.15 5.15
CA ILE A 250 -2.21 25.38 6.59
C ILE A 250 -3.26 26.33 7.14
N ASP A 251 -3.59 27.41 6.44
CA ASP A 251 -4.61 28.31 6.95
C ASP A 251 -5.08 29.29 5.87
N ASN A 252 -5.78 28.79 4.85
CA ASN A 252 -6.67 29.69 4.10
C ASN A 252 -8.01 29.75 4.83
N ARG A 253 -8.04 30.50 5.93
CA ARG A 253 -9.24 31.26 6.26
C ARG A 253 -9.40 32.34 5.21
N GLN A 254 -10.62 32.45 4.67
CA GLN A 254 -11.11 33.78 4.30
C GLN A 254 -11.22 34.63 5.56
#